data_AF-A0A355K8E1-F1
#
_entry.id   AF-A0A355K8E1-F1
#
_cell.length_a   1.000
_cell.length_b   1.000
_cell.length_c   1.000
_cell.angle_alpha   90.00
_cell.angle_beta   90.00
_cell.angle_gamma   90.00
#
_symmetry.space_group_name_H-M   'P 1'
#
loop_
_entity.id
_entity.type
_entity.pdbx_description
1 polymer ?
#
loop_
_entity_poly.entity_id
_entity_poly.type
_entity_poly.pdbx_seq_one_letter_code
_entity_poly.pdbx_strand_id
1 'polypeptide(L)'
;GGWLLVDSHGMTDPRMLLGLVLVTIGSPFSTFGYLGVIAKWAEGTPGPVTVFFARGGTSSLTAYLMQGLIFSLLFTAYGFGYFASLTAAQTIGVAFLTALFSVAFVSLWRVKFQRGPMEAILRNWTYLGAR
;
A
#
# COMPACT_ATOMS: atom_id res chain seq x y z
N GLY A 1 9.76 -3.89 -19.95
CA GLY A 1 8.36 -3.63 -19.55
C GLY A 1 8.14 -2.15 -19.34
N GLY A 2 8.37 -1.64 -18.13
CA GLY A 2 8.05 -0.25 -17.76
C GLY A 2 8.66 0.83 -18.67
N TRP A 3 9.92 0.70 -19.07
CA TRP A 3 10.55 1.68 -19.98
C TRP A 3 9.84 1.79 -21.34
N LEU A 4 9.39 0.66 -21.91
CA LEU A 4 8.64 0.63 -23.17
C LEU A 4 7.25 1.26 -23.05
N LEU A 5 6.65 1.21 -21.85
CA LEU A 5 5.36 1.85 -21.57
C LEU A 5 5.50 3.38 -21.44
N VAL A 6 6.67 3.86 -20.99
CA VAL A 6 6.96 5.30 -20.87
C VAL A 6 7.36 5.90 -22.22
N ASP A 7 8.05 5.13 -23.07
CA ASP A 7 8.53 5.56 -24.39
C ASP A 7 7.46 5.48 -25.50
N SER A 8 6.36 4.75 -25.30
CA SER A 8 5.32 4.58 -26.32
C SER A 8 4.52 5.86 -26.59
N HIS A 9 4.31 6.19 -27.86
CA HIS A 9 3.66 7.44 -28.28
C HIS A 9 2.15 7.34 -28.52
N GLY A 10 1.52 6.18 -28.28
CA GLY A 10 0.09 6.01 -28.46
C GLY A 10 -0.43 4.65 -28.00
N MET A 11 -1.74 4.57 -27.75
CA MET A 11 -2.39 3.35 -27.24
C MET A 11 -2.34 2.15 -28.20
N THR A 12 -2.13 2.40 -29.49
CA THR A 12 -2.01 1.37 -30.54
C THR A 12 -0.56 1.08 -30.94
N ASP A 13 0.42 1.67 -30.25
CA ASP A 13 1.84 1.46 -30.54
C ASP A 13 2.25 0.01 -30.19
N PRO A 14 2.86 -0.75 -31.12
CA PRO A 14 3.39 -2.08 -30.86
C PRO A 14 4.33 -2.13 -29.64
N ARG A 15 5.09 -1.06 -29.36
CA ARG A 15 5.96 -0.96 -28.19
C ARG A 15 5.18 -0.98 -26.88
N MET A 16 4.00 -0.36 -26.85
CA MET A 16 3.12 -0.34 -25.69
C MET A 16 2.58 -1.75 -25.40
N LEU A 17 2.12 -2.45 -26.44
CA LEU A 17 1.61 -3.83 -26.32
C LEU A 17 2.70 -4.79 -25.84
N LEU A 18 3.92 -4.69 -26.40
CA LEU A 18 5.07 -5.44 -25.93
C LEU A 18 5.44 -5.10 -24.48
N GLY A 19 5.42 -3.81 -24.14
CA GLY A 19 5.64 -3.33 -22.77
C GLY A 19 4.66 -3.98 -21.78
N LEU A 20 3.37 -4.01 -22.13
CA LEU A 20 2.30 -4.60 -21.32
C LEU A 20 2.50 -6.11 -21.16
N VAL A 21 2.76 -6.84 -22.24
CA VAL A 21 3.02 -8.29 -22.20
C VAL A 21 4.20 -8.61 -21.28
N LEU A 22 5.31 -7.87 -21.42
CA LEU A 22 6.49 -8.06 -20.58
C LEU A 22 6.23 -7.75 -19.10
N VAL A 23 5.45 -6.71 -18.77
CA VAL A 23 5.08 -6.42 -17.38
C VAL A 23 4.15 -7.48 -16.82
N THR A 24 3.13 -7.89 -17.58
CA THR A 24 2.16 -8.90 -17.16
C THR A 24 2.85 -10.23 -16.89
N ILE A 25 3.72 -10.69 -17.79
CA ILE A 25 4.47 -11.93 -17.60
C ILE A 25 5.53 -11.79 -16.50
N GLY A 26 6.17 -10.62 -16.36
CA GLY A 26 7.19 -10.37 -15.33
C GLY A 26 6.62 -10.18 -13.92
N SER A 27 5.34 -9.81 -13.79
CA SER A 27 4.71 -9.47 -12.51
C SER A 27 4.60 -10.65 -11.53
N PRO A 28 4.27 -11.90 -11.93
CA PRO A 28 4.25 -13.03 -11.01
C PRO A 28 5.66 -13.37 -10.53
N PHE A 29 6.67 -13.33 -11.41
CA PHE A 29 8.07 -13.57 -11.01
C PHE A 29 8.55 -12.52 -10.00
N SER A 30 8.21 -11.26 -10.22
CA SER A 30 8.51 -10.18 -9.27
C SER A 30 7.82 -10.43 -7.93
N THR A 31 6.55 -10.85 -7.97
CA THR A 31 5.77 -11.19 -6.77
C THR A 31 6.41 -12.33 -5.99
N PHE A 32 6.79 -13.43 -6.65
CA PHE A 32 7.51 -14.54 -6.01
C PHE A 32 8.87 -14.09 -5.44
N GLY A 33 9.59 -13.23 -6.14
CA GLY A 33 10.83 -12.63 -5.64
C GLY A 33 10.63 -11.86 -4.35
N TYR A 34 9.65 -10.95 -4.31
CA TYR A 34 9.33 -10.18 -3.10
C TYR A 34 8.85 -11.08 -1.96
N LEU A 35 7.94 -12.03 -2.23
CA LEU A 35 7.47 -12.99 -1.23
C LEU A 35 8.59 -13.85 -0.68
N GLY A 36 9.51 -14.33 -1.53
CA GLY A 36 10.66 -15.13 -1.09
C GLY A 36 11.60 -14.36 -0.17
N VAL A 37 11.86 -13.08 -0.47
CA VAL A 37 12.66 -12.20 0.39
C VAL A 37 11.95 -11.96 1.73
N ILE A 38 10.65 -11.66 1.71
CA ILE A 38 9.86 -11.44 2.94
C ILE A 38 9.78 -12.72 3.77
N ALA A 39 9.57 -13.88 3.14
CA ALA A 39 9.50 -15.17 3.82
C ALA A 39 10.83 -15.51 4.50
N LYS A 40 11.95 -15.40 3.77
CA LYS A 40 13.29 -15.61 4.32
C LYS A 40 13.60 -14.64 5.46
N TRP A 41 13.15 -13.39 5.35
CA TRP A 41 13.30 -12.41 6.42
C TRP A 41 12.46 -12.75 7.66
N ALA A 42 11.27 -13.32 7.46
CA ALA A 42 10.38 -13.76 8.53
C ALA A 42 10.85 -15.04 9.25
N GLU A 43 11.66 -15.88 8.61
CA GLU A 43 12.27 -17.08 9.23
C GLU A 43 13.37 -16.75 10.25
N GLY A 44 13.98 -15.56 10.15
CA GLY A 44 15.02 -15.11 11.08
C GLY A 44 14.49 -14.78 12.48
N THR A 45 15.40 -14.59 13.44
CA THR A 45 15.04 -14.15 14.79
C THR A 45 14.35 -12.77 14.73
N PRO A 46 13.14 -12.60 15.31
CA PRO A 46 12.42 -11.34 15.20
C PRO A 46 13.17 -10.17 15.86
N GLY A 47 13.71 -9.26 15.05
CA GLY A 47 14.26 -7.99 15.50
C GLY A 47 13.18 -6.94 15.78
N PRO A 48 13.56 -5.76 16.30
CA PRO A 48 12.61 -4.68 16.59
C PRO A 48 11.84 -4.21 15.35
N VAL A 49 12.50 -4.22 14.18
CA VAL A 49 11.89 -3.82 12.91
C VAL A 49 10.86 -4.86 12.44
N THR A 50 11.18 -6.16 12.45
CA THR A 50 10.23 -7.20 12.05
C THR A 50 9.00 -7.21 12.97
N VAL A 51 9.21 -7.05 14.29
CA VAL A 51 8.11 -6.94 15.26
C VAL A 51 7.26 -5.71 14.99
N PHE A 52 7.87 -4.56 14.69
CA PHE A 52 7.14 -3.34 14.36
C PHE A 52 6.25 -3.51 13.12
N PHE A 53 6.79 -4.08 12.04
CA PHE A 53 6.02 -4.35 10.82
C PHE A 53 4.95 -5.42 11.04
N ALA A 54 5.27 -6.49 11.77
CA ALA A 54 4.31 -7.55 12.10
C ALA A 54 3.11 -6.99 12.88
N ARG A 55 3.36 -6.11 13.87
CA ARG A 55 2.30 -5.43 14.63
C ARG A 55 1.46 -4.51 13.75
N GLY A 56 2.08 -3.68 12.92
CA GLY A 56 1.38 -2.81 11.98
C GLY A 56 0.50 -3.61 11.01
N GLY A 57 0.99 -4.75 10.52
CA GLY A 57 0.28 -5.64 9.61
C GLY A 57 -1.01 -6.24 10.18
N THR A 58 -1.14 -6.36 11.50
CA THR A 58 -2.37 -6.87 12.14
C THR A 58 -3.55 -5.91 12.08
N SER A 59 -3.38 -4.70 11.56
CA SER A 59 -4.44 -3.69 11.47
C SER A 59 -4.39 -2.98 10.11
N SER A 60 -4.44 -3.80 9.07
CA SER A 60 -4.40 -3.39 7.66
C SER A 60 -5.63 -2.59 7.22
N LEU A 61 -6.81 -2.83 7.80
CA LEU A 61 -8.03 -2.09 7.45
C LEU A 61 -7.93 -0.64 7.91
N THR A 62 -7.46 -0.42 9.13
CA THR A 62 -7.22 0.94 9.63
C THR A 62 -6.15 1.64 8.77
N ALA A 63 -5.04 0.96 8.46
CA ALA A 63 -3.98 1.54 7.63
C ALA A 63 -4.50 1.92 6.23
N TYR A 64 -5.25 1.02 5.59
CA TYR A 64 -5.85 1.24 4.27
C TYR A 64 -6.81 2.43 4.25
N LEU A 65 -7.74 2.48 5.22
CA LEU A 65 -8.70 3.59 5.31
C LEU A 65 -8.02 4.91 5.61
N MET A 66 -6.98 4.91 6.43
CA MET A 66 -6.18 6.10 6.72
C MET A 66 -5.45 6.59 5.45
N GLN A 67 -4.77 5.71 4.72
CA GLN A 67 -4.11 6.06 3.46
C GLN A 67 -5.12 6.60 2.44
N GLY A 68 -6.26 5.92 2.28
CA GLY A 68 -7.33 6.33 1.38
C GLY A 68 -7.88 7.71 1.75
N LEU A 69 -8.12 7.98 3.04
CA LEU A 69 -8.58 9.28 3.51
C LEU A 69 -7.54 10.37 3.21
N ILE A 70 -6.26 10.12 3.48
CA ILE A 70 -5.17 11.07 3.19
C ILE A 70 -5.12 11.37 1.69
N PHE A 71 -5.10 10.35 0.82
CA PHE A 71 -5.08 10.55 -0.62
C PHE A 71 -6.35 11.23 -1.12
N SER A 72 -7.51 10.90 -0.55
CA SER A 72 -8.77 11.53 -0.91
C SER A 72 -8.76 13.02 -0.57
N LEU A 73 -8.24 13.41 0.61
CA LEU A 73 -8.08 14.81 0.97
C LEU A 73 -7.03 15.53 0.11
N LEU A 74 -5.93 14.86 -0.27
CA LEU A 74 -4.89 15.50 -1.06
C LEU A 74 -5.29 15.69 -2.52
N PHE A 75 -5.89 14.68 -3.14
CA PHE A 75 -6.10 14.64 -4.59
C PHE A 75 -7.54 14.90 -5.03
N THR A 76 -8.54 14.86 -4.15
CA THR A 76 -9.92 15.12 -4.59
C THR A 76 -10.24 16.61 -4.60
N ALA A 77 -11.18 17.01 -5.46
CA ALA A 77 -11.64 18.39 -5.63
C ALA A 77 -12.23 19.04 -4.36
N TYR A 78 -12.79 18.25 -3.43
CA TYR A 78 -13.29 18.77 -2.15
C TYR A 78 -12.20 18.96 -1.08
N GLY A 79 -10.99 18.45 -1.34
CA GLY A 79 -9.84 18.58 -0.44
C GLY A 79 -8.89 19.67 -0.93
N PHE A 80 -7.61 19.32 -1.10
CA PHE A 80 -6.58 20.23 -1.60
C PHE A 80 -6.50 20.28 -3.14
N GLY A 81 -7.14 19.33 -3.84
CA GLY A 81 -7.21 19.37 -5.30
C GLY A 81 -5.87 19.21 -6.03
N TYR A 82 -4.86 18.57 -5.43
CA TYR A 82 -3.54 18.39 -6.06
C TYR A 82 -3.51 17.42 -7.26
N PHE A 83 -4.68 16.99 -7.75
CA PHE A 83 -4.78 16.11 -8.90
C PHE A 83 -4.11 16.75 -10.13
N ALA A 84 -3.27 15.97 -10.82
CA ALA A 84 -2.48 16.40 -11.98
C ALA A 84 -1.58 17.64 -11.76
N SER A 85 -1.44 18.13 -10.52
CA SER A 85 -0.65 19.32 -10.19
C SER A 85 0.76 18.97 -9.73
N LEU A 86 0.94 17.76 -9.16
CA LEU A 86 2.22 17.27 -8.68
C LEU A 86 2.97 16.48 -9.76
N THR A 87 4.30 16.64 -9.78
CA THR A 87 5.18 15.80 -10.61
C THR A 87 5.14 14.34 -10.13
N ALA A 88 5.52 13.40 -11.00
CA ALA A 88 5.58 11.98 -10.66
C ALA A 88 6.44 11.72 -9.41
N ALA A 89 7.60 12.37 -9.30
CA ALA A 89 8.49 12.25 -8.15
C ALA A 89 7.85 12.74 -6.84
N GLN A 90 7.15 13.88 -6.88
CA GLN A 90 6.44 14.42 -5.72
C GLN A 90 5.30 13.49 -5.27
N THR A 91 4.53 12.97 -6.23
CA THR A 91 3.43 12.02 -5.95
C THR A 91 3.96 10.74 -5.31
N ILE A 92 5.08 10.20 -5.80
CA ILE A 92 5.75 9.04 -5.18
C ILE A 92 6.20 9.36 -3.75
N GLY A 93 6.78 10.55 -3.52
CA GLY A 93 7.18 11.00 -2.19
C GLY A 93 6.00 11.09 -1.21
N VAL A 94 4.89 11.69 -1.63
CA VAL A 94 3.65 11.77 -0.86
C VAL A 94 3.12 10.36 -0.53
N ALA A 95 3.10 9.46 -1.51
CA ALA A 95 2.67 8.08 -1.31
C ALA A 95 3.54 7.34 -0.30
N PHE A 96 4.86 7.49 -0.40
CA PHE A 96 5.82 6.87 0.51
C PHE A 96 5.68 7.39 1.96
N LEU A 97 5.58 8.71 2.12
CA LEU A 97 5.38 9.33 3.45
C LEU A 97 4.04 8.91 4.07
N THR A 98 2.98 8.86 3.26
CA THR A 98 1.65 8.42 3.70
C THR A 98 1.68 6.95 4.14
N ALA A 99 2.38 6.09 3.38
CA ALA A 99 2.56 4.70 3.75
C ALA A 99 3.33 4.56 5.07
N LEU A 100 4.46 5.24 5.22
CA LEU A 100 5.27 5.21 6.45
C LEU A 100 4.48 5.71 7.65
N PHE A 101 3.78 6.83 7.50
CA PHE A 101 2.91 7.39 8.54
C PHE A 101 1.82 6.40 8.95
N SER A 102 1.11 5.80 8.00
CA SER A 102 0.03 4.84 8.29
C SER A 102 0.52 3.60 9.03
N VAL A 103 1.65 3.02 8.61
CA VAL A 103 2.25 1.83 9.25
C VAL A 103 2.73 2.19 10.64
N ALA A 104 3.38 3.34 10.80
CA ALA A 104 3.86 3.80 12.10
C ALA A 104 2.72 4.09 13.07
N PHE A 105 1.69 4.80 12.62
CA PHE A 105 0.50 5.10 13.41
C PHE A 105 -0.15 3.81 13.91
N VAL A 106 -0.40 2.86 13.02
CA VAL A 106 -1.05 1.61 13.37
C VAL A 106 -0.17 0.74 14.27
N SER A 107 1.14 0.66 13.99
CA SER A 107 2.06 -0.13 14.84
C SER A 107 2.17 0.45 16.25
N LEU A 108 2.25 1.78 16.39
CA LEU A 108 2.25 2.47 17.69
C LEU A 108 0.91 2.33 18.41
N TRP A 109 -0.22 2.43 17.69
CA TRP A 109 -1.54 2.19 18.25
C TRP A 109 -1.65 0.79 18.87
N ARG A 110 -1.09 -0.20 18.18
CA ARG A 110 -0.98 -1.60 18.62
C ARG A 110 -0.05 -1.81 19.82
N VAL A 111 0.62 -0.78 20.32
CA VAL A 111 1.31 -0.81 21.63
C VAL A 111 0.34 -0.69 22.78
N LYS A 112 -0.69 0.15 22.62
CA LYS A 112 -1.66 0.42 23.68
C LYS A 112 -2.94 -0.39 23.54
N PHE A 113 -3.38 -0.67 22.30
CA PHE A 113 -4.66 -1.30 22.02
C PHE A 113 -4.51 -2.65 21.32
N GLN A 114 -5.35 -3.62 21.72
CA GLN A 114 -5.34 -4.99 21.20
C GLN A 114 -5.82 -5.11 19.74
N ARG A 115 -6.52 -4.09 19.22
CA ARG A 115 -7.07 -4.05 17.85
C ARG A 115 -6.96 -2.64 17.28
N GLY A 116 -6.86 -2.56 15.96
CA GLY A 116 -7.02 -1.29 15.27
C GLY A 116 -8.47 -0.79 15.40
N PRO A 117 -8.68 0.54 15.35
CA PRO A 117 -9.98 1.16 15.57
C PRO A 117 -11.03 0.66 14.57
N MET A 118 -10.68 0.56 13.28
CA MET A 118 -11.62 0.15 12.24
C MET A 118 -11.90 -1.35 12.30
N GLU A 119 -10.91 -2.16 12.65
CA GLU A 119 -11.06 -3.60 12.87
C GLU A 119 -11.99 -3.89 14.05
N ALA A 120 -11.96 -3.06 15.10
CA ALA A 120 -12.88 -3.18 16.23
C ALA A 120 -14.33 -2.85 15.82
N ILE A 121 -14.52 -1.78 15.04
CA ILE A 121 -15.85 -1.39 14.51
C ILE A 121 -16.39 -2.49 13.60
N LEU A 122 -15.60 -2.96 12.63
CA LEU A 122 -16.00 -4.01 11.70
C LEU A 122 -16.39 -5.29 12.45
N ARG A 123 -15.57 -5.70 13.42
CA ARG A 123 -15.89 -6.88 14.24
C ARG A 123 -17.22 -6.72 14.96
N ASN A 124 -17.43 -5.58 15.63
CA ASN A 124 -18.70 -5.33 16.31
C ASN A 124 -19.86 -5.44 15.31
N TRP A 125 -19.71 -4.88 14.12
CA TRP A 125 -20.74 -4.94 13.09
C TRP A 125 -21.03 -6.36 12.58
N THR A 126 -20.01 -7.17 12.33
CA THR A 126 -20.19 -8.57 11.87
C THR A 126 -20.86 -9.45 12.93
N TYR A 127 -20.58 -9.22 14.22
CA TYR A 127 -21.15 -10.03 15.31
C TYR A 127 -22.47 -9.49 15.88
N LEU A 128 -23.01 -8.38 15.37
CA LEU A 128 -24.30 -7.82 15.81
C LEU A 128 -25.48 -8.77 15.57
N GLY A 129 -25.39 -9.68 14.60
CA GLY A 129 -26.45 -10.66 14.30
C GLY A 129 -26.24 -12.07 14.86
N ALA A 130 -25.11 -12.31 15.55
CA ALA A 130 -24.75 -13.62 16.12
C ALA A 130 -25.00 -13.68 17.64
N ARG A 131 -25.78 -12.73 18.18
CA ARG A 131 -26.12 -12.62 19.60
C ARG A 131 -27.62 -12.69 19.78
#